data_AF-A0AAW1AB64-F1
#
_entry.id   AF-A0AAW1AB64-F1
#
_cell.length_a   1.000
_cell.length_b   1.000
_cell.length_c   1.000
_cell.angle_alpha   90.00
_cell.angle_beta   90.00
_cell.angle_gamma   90.00
#
_symmetry.space_group_name_H-M   'P 1'
#
loop_
_entity.id
_entity.type
_entity.pdbx_description
1 polymer ?
#
loop_
_entity_poly.entity_id
_entity_poly.type
_entity_poly.pdbx_seq_one_letter_code
_entity_poly.pdbx_strand_id
1 'polypeptide(L)'
;MNQENILKNYILSQYSMEKLTVIKEKLRENIIQADPMWRILNQNKKEVTDEESTEEASNSSNEDCNDILSKTPDQLSSTQFYFTQPDKSFNTSTQQEHISNLDITECLFEELECPNGKLDLNQLENLTETECLKIVCDLEKRLNPIGTYNLCCSMNNMTLNQRIKYVQIFYTHLVLPKIIALEEPSRLLLSVLVESTQKFPNDIQQFIFIPLLNVDLTDTTIIDGIVNTFEPERRIILIAKYLSYVKELKSWHLSFLHTLITTTTDITLNDKLIQLLSEKAVDFAKDKSFGKLVLSFIKSNIKFSNEQKELLWEIANINQTLYKKPMQNILKSM
;
A
#
# COMPACT_ATOMS: atom_id res chain seq x y z
N MET A 1 61.28 14.59 -14.59
CA MET A 1 60.21 13.82 -15.28
C MET A 1 59.02 13.80 -14.33
N ASN A 2 57.88 14.33 -14.75
CA ASN A 2 56.69 14.48 -13.92
C ASN A 2 56.01 13.12 -13.73
N GLN A 3 55.84 12.67 -12.49
CA GLN A 3 55.00 11.52 -12.19
C GLN A 3 53.55 11.90 -12.49
N GLU A 4 52.99 11.33 -13.56
CA GLU A 4 51.56 11.43 -13.83
C GLU A 4 50.82 10.61 -12.76
N ASN A 5 49.86 11.25 -12.09
CA ASN A 5 49.06 10.60 -11.05
C ASN A 5 48.03 9.68 -11.72
N ILE A 6 48.44 8.45 -12.01
CA ILE A 6 47.63 7.47 -12.74
C ILE A 6 46.87 6.58 -11.75
N LEU A 7 45.55 6.56 -11.87
CA LEU A 7 44.69 5.55 -11.24
C LEU A 7 44.29 4.51 -12.29
N LYS A 8 44.98 3.38 -12.28
CA LYS A 8 44.88 2.30 -13.29
C LYS A 8 45.13 2.82 -14.71
N ASN A 9 44.07 3.16 -15.44
CA ASN A 9 44.14 3.60 -16.84
C ASN A 9 43.80 5.10 -17.01
N TYR A 10 43.63 5.85 -15.92
CA TYR A 10 43.20 7.24 -15.97
C TYR A 10 44.24 8.17 -15.34
N ILE A 11 44.58 9.25 -16.06
CA ILE A 11 45.40 10.34 -15.53
C ILE A 11 44.49 11.25 -14.71
N LEU A 12 44.73 11.34 -13.41
CA LEU A 12 43.95 12.19 -12.53
C LEU A 12 44.36 13.65 -12.72
N SER A 13 43.37 14.52 -12.87
CA SER A 13 43.59 15.96 -12.89
C SER A 13 44.09 16.46 -11.52
N GLN A 14 44.80 17.57 -11.52
CA GLN A 14 45.32 18.19 -10.29
C GLN A 14 44.21 18.52 -9.29
N TYR A 15 43.05 18.94 -9.77
CA TYR A 15 41.86 19.18 -8.94
C TYR A 15 41.35 17.91 -8.23
N SER A 16 41.37 16.77 -8.92
CA SER A 16 40.99 15.48 -8.31
C SER A 16 42.00 15.05 -7.24
N MET A 17 43.28 15.33 -7.46
CA MET A 17 44.34 15.05 -6.48
C MET A 17 44.17 15.90 -5.22
N GLU A 18 43.86 17.18 -5.35
CA GLU A 18 43.61 18.08 -4.22
C GLU A 18 42.40 17.60 -3.38
N LYS A 19 41.30 17.20 -4.03
CA LYS A 19 40.15 16.61 -3.31
C LYS A 19 40.50 15.32 -2.58
N LEU A 20 41.29 14.44 -3.20
CA LEU A 20 41.73 13.20 -2.56
C LEU A 20 42.64 13.47 -1.36
N THR A 21 43.49 14.50 -1.42
CA THR A 21 44.32 14.88 -0.26
C THR A 21 43.48 15.35 0.92
N VAL A 22 42.46 16.17 0.69
CA VAL A 22 41.53 16.63 1.74
C VAL A 22 40.75 15.45 2.35
N ILE A 23 40.29 14.51 1.53
CA ILE A 23 39.59 13.30 2.03
C ILE A 23 40.54 12.43 2.86
N LYS A 24 41.80 12.27 2.41
CA LYS A 24 42.84 11.49 3.11
C LYS A 24 43.18 12.10 4.47
N GLU A 25 43.24 13.43 4.58
CA GLU A 25 43.45 14.13 5.86
C GLU A 25 42.25 13.95 6.79
N LYS A 26 41.02 14.16 6.31
CA LYS A 26 39.81 13.94 7.12
C LYS A 26 39.64 12.50 7.59
N LEU A 27 40.03 11.52 6.78
CA LEU A 27 40.02 10.12 7.19
C LEU A 27 41.08 9.83 8.26
N ARG A 28 42.27 10.45 8.19
CA ARG A 28 43.29 10.33 9.24
C ARG A 28 42.82 10.92 10.57
N GLU A 29 42.16 12.08 10.55
CA GLU A 29 41.60 12.72 11.75
C GLU A 29 40.50 11.84 12.39
N ASN A 30 39.62 11.25 11.58
CA ASN A 30 38.58 10.34 12.08
C ASN A 30 39.15 9.03 12.68
N ILE A 31 40.28 8.52 12.17
CA ILE A 31 40.96 7.34 12.76
C ILE A 31 41.59 7.67 14.13
N ILE A 32 41.98 8.93 14.35
CA ILE A 32 42.55 9.36 15.63
C ILE A 32 41.45 9.48 16.71
N GLN A 33 40.21 9.79 16.31
CA GLN A 33 39.01 9.87 17.17
C GLN A 33 38.18 8.58 17.24
N ALA A 34 38.50 7.56 16.44
CA ALA A 34 37.79 6.28 16.44
C ALA A 34 38.07 5.44 17.69
N ASP A 35 37.09 4.61 18.05
CA ASP A 35 37.15 3.62 19.13
C ASP A 35 38.49 2.86 19.13
N PRO A 36 39.17 2.72 20.29
CA PRO A 36 40.46 2.02 20.42
C PRO A 36 40.52 0.64 19.75
N MET A 37 39.39 -0.06 19.64
CA MET A 37 39.29 -1.36 18.95
C MET A 37 39.70 -1.31 17.47
N TRP A 38 39.44 -0.20 16.77
CA TRP A 38 39.77 -0.07 15.34
C TRP A 38 41.26 0.16 15.08
N ARG A 39 42.05 0.60 16.07
CA ARG A 39 43.50 0.73 15.93
C ARG A 39 44.21 -0.62 15.85
N ILE A 40 43.64 -1.65 16.49
CA ILE A 40 44.22 -3.01 16.53
C ILE A 40 44.18 -3.66 15.14
N LEU A 41 43.12 -3.42 14.36
CA LEU A 41 42.96 -3.95 13.01
C LEU A 41 43.94 -3.35 11.98
N ASN A 42 44.43 -2.13 12.21
CA ASN A 42 45.29 -1.40 11.26
C ASN A 42 46.80 -1.52 11.53
N GLN A 43 47.23 -2.15 12.64
CA GLN A 43 48.65 -2.34 12.93
C GLN A 43 49.30 -3.48 12.13
N ASN A 44 48.51 -4.38 11.52
CA ASN A 44 49.03 -5.57 10.83
C ASN A 44 49.36 -5.37 9.35
N LYS A 45 49.51 -4.13 8.87
CA LYS A 45 49.96 -3.84 7.50
C LYS A 45 51.18 -2.93 7.49
N LYS A 46 52.34 -3.50 7.80
CA LYS A 46 53.63 -2.98 7.33
C LYS A 46 54.53 -4.13 6.90
N GLU A 47 55.01 -3.96 5.66
CA GLU A 47 56.25 -4.50 5.08
C GLU A 47 56.28 -5.99 4.72
N VAL A 48 56.00 -6.29 3.45
CA VAL A 48 56.89 -7.16 2.66
C VAL A 48 57.01 -6.54 1.26
N THR A 49 58.21 -6.09 0.94
CA THR A 49 58.66 -5.60 -0.36
C THR A 49 59.13 -6.80 -1.17
N ASP A 50 58.68 -6.90 -2.41
CA ASP A 50 59.11 -7.90 -3.38
C ASP A 50 60.61 -7.76 -3.72
N GLU A 51 61.34 -8.87 -3.75
CA GLU A 51 62.57 -9.02 -4.54
C GLU A 51 62.41 -10.21 -5.48
N GLU A 52 62.71 -9.93 -6.75
CA GLU A 52 62.70 -10.80 -7.92
C GLU A 52 63.78 -11.89 -7.84
N SER A 53 63.49 -13.09 -8.33
CA SER A 53 64.39 -13.80 -9.25
C SER A 53 63.74 -15.02 -9.91
N THR A 54 63.78 -14.94 -11.23
CA THR A 54 63.56 -15.91 -12.30
C THR A 54 64.17 -17.31 -12.12
N GLU A 55 63.53 -18.36 -12.62
CA GLU A 55 63.96 -19.14 -13.81
C GLU A 55 63.09 -20.40 -14.07
N GLU A 56 63.25 -20.92 -15.29
CA GLU A 56 62.34 -21.70 -16.12
C GLU A 56 62.34 -23.24 -15.87
N ALA A 57 61.27 -23.89 -16.37
CA ALA A 57 61.30 -25.06 -17.29
C ALA A 57 60.49 -26.32 -16.90
N SER A 58 59.46 -26.58 -17.74
CA SER A 58 59.08 -27.85 -18.39
C SER A 58 58.52 -29.08 -17.63
N ASN A 59 57.28 -29.41 -18.02
CA ASN A 59 56.74 -30.70 -18.51
C ASN A 59 56.49 -31.95 -17.61
N SER A 60 55.23 -32.39 -17.77
CA SER A 60 54.69 -33.76 -17.98
C SER A 60 54.40 -34.74 -16.81
N SER A 61 53.10 -35.12 -16.78
CA SER A 61 52.48 -36.45 -16.61
C SER A 61 52.51 -37.21 -15.28
N ASN A 62 51.29 -37.44 -14.76
CA ASN A 62 50.68 -38.69 -14.25
C ASN A 62 51.56 -39.76 -13.55
N GLU A 63 51.27 -40.08 -12.28
CA GLU A 63 50.58 -41.31 -11.80
C GLU A 63 50.78 -41.53 -10.28
N ASP A 64 49.65 -41.76 -9.61
CA ASP A 64 49.32 -42.58 -8.43
C ASP A 64 50.28 -43.00 -7.28
N CYS A 65 49.69 -42.88 -6.07
CA CYS A 65 49.67 -43.81 -4.91
C CYS A 65 50.76 -43.80 -3.80
N ASN A 66 50.29 -43.42 -2.58
CA ASN A 66 50.50 -43.96 -1.21
C ASN A 66 51.90 -44.37 -0.70
N ASP A 67 52.40 -43.78 0.40
CA ASP A 67 52.21 -44.25 1.81
C ASP A 67 53.19 -43.59 2.83
N ILE A 68 52.62 -43.15 3.96
CA ILE A 68 53.10 -43.23 5.37
C ILE A 68 54.49 -42.69 5.80
N LEU A 69 54.45 -41.51 6.43
CA LEU A 69 54.93 -41.15 7.79
C LEU A 69 56.44 -41.27 8.16
N SER A 70 57.12 -40.13 8.30
CA SER A 70 58.18 -39.95 9.31
C SER A 70 58.28 -38.49 9.80
N LYS A 71 58.83 -38.32 11.00
CA LYS A 71 58.55 -37.27 12.01
C LYS A 71 59.41 -35.99 11.89
N THR A 72 58.74 -34.84 12.14
CA THR A 72 59.16 -33.61 12.90
C THR A 72 60.36 -32.76 12.45
N PRO A 73 60.44 -31.47 12.88
CA PRO A 73 59.47 -30.37 12.76
C PRO A 73 60.15 -29.13 12.10
N ASP A 74 59.41 -28.03 11.99
CA ASP A 74 59.83 -26.71 11.47
C ASP A 74 59.70 -26.51 9.96
N GLN A 75 58.49 -26.17 9.50
CA GLN A 75 58.31 -25.06 8.56
C GLN A 75 56.84 -24.64 8.43
N LEU A 76 56.56 -23.46 8.99
CA LEU A 76 55.62 -22.43 8.50
C LEU A 76 54.27 -22.92 7.95
N SER A 77 53.29 -23.03 8.86
CA SER A 77 51.89 -23.17 8.49
C SER A 77 51.33 -21.87 7.91
N SER A 78 51.14 -21.88 6.59
CA SER A 78 50.31 -20.92 5.85
C SER A 78 48.96 -20.73 6.53
N THR A 79 48.62 -19.48 6.84
CA THR A 79 47.32 -19.08 7.39
C THR A 79 46.22 -19.22 6.34
N GLN A 80 45.68 -20.42 6.17
CA GLN A 80 44.28 -20.59 5.78
C GLN A 80 43.47 -20.71 7.06
N PHE A 81 42.94 -19.59 7.54
CA PHE A 81 41.93 -19.58 8.60
C PHE A 81 40.62 -20.14 8.03
N TYR A 82 40.50 -21.46 8.05
CA TYR A 82 39.20 -22.12 8.12
C TYR A 82 38.61 -21.85 9.51
N PHE A 83 37.39 -21.30 9.56
CA PHE A 83 36.55 -21.34 10.75
C PHE A 83 36.12 -22.79 10.99
N THR A 84 36.96 -23.61 11.60
CA THR A 84 36.52 -24.81 12.29
C THR A 84 36.10 -24.41 13.70
N GLN A 85 34.82 -24.06 13.87
CA GLN A 85 34.21 -24.20 15.18
C GLN A 85 34.25 -25.69 15.56
N PRO A 86 34.54 -26.06 16.82
CA PRO A 86 34.36 -27.44 17.25
C PRO A 86 32.89 -27.81 17.05
N ASP A 87 32.64 -29.02 16.53
CA ASP A 87 31.32 -29.63 16.41
C ASP A 87 30.60 -29.61 17.78
N LYS A 88 29.92 -28.51 18.08
CA LYS A 88 28.73 -28.55 18.91
C LYS A 88 27.70 -29.19 18.02
N SER A 89 27.27 -30.39 18.40
CA SER A 89 26.06 -31.02 17.89
C SER A 89 24.93 -29.99 17.84
N PHE A 90 24.73 -29.39 16.67
CA PHE A 90 23.54 -28.61 16.39
C PHE A 90 22.42 -29.63 16.33
N ASN A 91 21.69 -29.76 17.44
CA ASN A 91 20.29 -30.14 17.33
C ASN A 91 19.71 -29.23 16.25
N THR A 92 19.21 -29.84 15.18
CA THR A 92 18.39 -29.18 14.16
C THR A 92 17.08 -28.72 14.81
N SER A 93 17.16 -27.66 15.61
CA SER A 93 16.07 -26.74 15.79
C SER A 93 16.43 -25.53 14.96
N THR A 94 15.81 -25.41 13.79
CA THR A 94 15.69 -24.16 13.05
C THR A 94 15.16 -23.09 14.01
N GLN A 95 16.06 -22.36 14.66
CA GLN A 95 15.69 -21.12 15.32
C GLN A 95 15.53 -20.10 14.20
N GLN A 96 14.29 -19.85 13.79
CA GLN A 96 13.94 -18.64 13.07
C GLN A 96 14.50 -17.46 13.88
N GLU A 97 15.41 -16.69 13.29
CA GLU A 97 15.79 -15.40 13.84
C GLU A 97 14.52 -14.57 13.99
N HIS A 98 14.16 -14.26 15.24
CA HIS A 98 12.95 -13.52 15.54
C HIS A 98 13.17 -12.05 15.16
N ILE A 99 12.88 -11.70 13.91
CA ILE A 99 12.85 -10.31 13.45
C ILE A 99 11.86 -9.55 14.35
N SER A 100 12.26 -8.38 14.86
CA SER A 100 11.35 -7.61 15.71
C SER A 100 10.24 -6.98 14.86
N ASN A 101 9.04 -6.81 15.43
CA ASN A 101 7.91 -6.19 14.71
C ASN A 101 8.23 -4.76 14.20
N LEU A 102 9.15 -4.06 14.86
CA LEU A 102 9.63 -2.74 14.43
C LEU A 102 10.42 -2.85 13.13
N ASP A 103 11.32 -3.83 13.04
CA ASP A 103 12.13 -4.05 11.83
C ASP A 103 11.24 -4.43 10.64
N ILE A 104 10.19 -5.25 10.86
CA ILE A 104 9.21 -5.59 9.81
C ILE A 104 8.46 -4.33 9.35
N THR A 105 8.05 -3.46 10.28
CA THR A 105 7.32 -2.23 9.94
C THR A 105 8.17 -1.29 9.11
N GLU A 106 9.45 -1.13 9.46
CA GLU A 106 10.40 -0.31 8.70
C GLU A 106 10.64 -0.88 7.30
N CYS A 107 10.90 -2.18 7.17
CA CYS A 107 11.11 -2.83 5.87
C CYS A 107 9.91 -2.62 4.94
N LEU A 108 8.69 -2.90 5.43
CA LEU A 108 7.47 -2.72 4.64
C LEU A 108 7.23 -1.24 4.27
N PHE A 109 7.53 -0.32 5.19
CA PHE A 109 7.43 1.11 4.92
C PHE A 109 8.40 1.53 3.80
N GLU A 110 9.67 1.17 3.90
CA GLU A 110 10.69 1.50 2.89
C GLU A 110 10.34 0.91 1.51
N GLU A 111 9.90 -0.35 1.48
CA GLU A 111 9.48 -1.03 0.24
C GLU A 111 8.29 -0.35 -0.42
N LEU A 112 7.28 0.05 0.36
CA LEU A 112 6.07 0.69 -0.16
C LEU A 112 6.33 2.13 -0.63
N GLU A 113 7.25 2.84 0.01
CA GLU A 113 7.58 4.23 -0.33
C GLU A 113 8.49 4.35 -1.58
N CYS A 114 9.10 3.24 -2.00
CA CYS A 114 9.90 3.21 -3.23
C CYS A 114 9.04 3.42 -4.49
N PRO A 115 9.61 4.00 -5.57
CA PRO A 115 8.94 4.03 -6.88
C PRO A 115 8.60 2.61 -7.35
N ASN A 116 7.31 2.35 -7.63
CA ASN A 116 6.79 1.02 -7.94
C ASN A 116 7.00 -0.02 -6.82
N GLY A 117 6.95 0.45 -5.57
CA GLY A 117 6.99 -0.38 -4.38
C GLY A 117 5.96 -1.51 -4.38
N LYS A 118 6.29 -2.60 -3.72
CA LYS A 118 5.41 -3.77 -3.57
C LYS A 118 5.43 -4.23 -2.13
N LEU A 119 4.28 -4.68 -1.65
CA LEU A 119 4.16 -5.28 -0.33
C LEU A 119 4.76 -6.69 -0.34
N ASP A 120 5.85 -6.91 0.40
CA ASP A 120 6.35 -8.26 0.66
C ASP A 120 5.54 -8.96 1.76
N LEU A 121 4.58 -9.77 1.32
CA LEU A 121 3.72 -10.53 2.23
C LEU A 121 4.45 -11.63 3.01
N ASN A 122 5.63 -12.06 2.57
CA ASN A 122 6.40 -13.10 3.27
C ASN A 122 6.80 -12.64 4.68
N GLN A 123 7.02 -11.33 4.84
CA GLN A 123 7.33 -10.71 6.14
C GLN A 123 6.17 -10.78 7.13
N LEU A 124 4.94 -11.00 6.65
CA LEU A 124 3.72 -11.06 7.46
C LEU A 124 3.23 -12.50 7.73
N GLU A 125 3.80 -13.52 7.09
CA GLU A 125 3.24 -14.88 7.11
C GLU A 125 3.20 -15.51 8.51
N ASN A 126 4.26 -15.32 9.30
CA ASN A 126 4.45 -15.93 10.62
C ASN A 126 3.87 -15.09 11.77
N LEU A 127 3.26 -13.94 11.47
CA LEU A 127 2.73 -13.04 12.49
C LEU A 127 1.35 -13.48 12.97
N THR A 128 1.09 -13.24 14.26
CA THR A 128 -0.26 -13.32 14.81
C THR A 128 -1.12 -12.18 14.25
N GLU A 129 -2.45 -12.35 14.26
CA GLU A 129 -3.39 -11.32 13.82
C GLU A 129 -3.17 -9.99 14.59
N THR A 130 -2.90 -10.08 15.90
CA THR A 130 -2.64 -8.90 16.73
C THR A 130 -1.35 -8.17 16.39
N GLU A 131 -0.31 -8.88 15.96
CA GLU A 131 0.95 -8.28 15.54
C GLU A 131 0.80 -7.62 14.16
N CYS A 132 0.15 -8.33 13.23
CA CYS A 132 -0.19 -7.78 11.92
C CYS A 132 -0.99 -6.49 12.07
N LEU A 133 -2.02 -6.47 12.92
CA LEU A 133 -2.81 -5.26 13.20
C LEU A 133 -1.97 -4.10 13.72
N LYS A 134 -1.00 -4.34 14.62
CA LYS A 134 -0.10 -3.29 15.13
C LYS A 134 0.73 -2.69 14.00
N ILE A 135 1.34 -3.55 13.18
CA ILE A 135 2.15 -3.13 12.03
C ILE A 135 1.31 -2.31 11.05
N VAL A 136 0.10 -2.78 10.70
CA VAL A 136 -0.80 -2.06 9.79
C VAL A 136 -1.21 -0.69 10.35
N CYS A 137 -1.53 -0.61 11.65
CA CYS A 137 -1.86 0.66 12.30
C CYS A 137 -0.67 1.64 12.33
N ASP A 138 0.57 1.14 12.41
CA ASP A 138 1.76 2.00 12.39
C ASP A 138 2.13 2.41 10.95
N LEU A 139 1.95 1.53 9.96
CA LEU A 139 2.05 1.88 8.54
C LEU A 139 1.02 2.93 8.14
N GLU A 140 -0.22 2.84 8.65
CA GLU A 140 -1.26 3.85 8.41
C GLU A 140 -0.77 5.26 8.77
N LYS A 141 -0.13 5.45 9.92
CA LYS A 141 0.34 6.78 10.34
C LYS A 141 1.48 7.32 9.48
N ARG A 142 2.27 6.43 8.87
CA ARG A 142 3.55 6.77 8.24
C ARG A 142 3.49 6.86 6.73
N LEU A 143 2.69 6.01 6.08
CA LEU A 143 2.63 5.94 4.63
C LEU A 143 2.08 7.23 4.05
N ASN A 144 2.76 7.72 3.01
CA ASN A 144 2.30 8.82 2.20
C ASN A 144 1.28 8.33 1.14
N PRO A 145 0.73 9.23 0.30
CA PRO A 145 -0.21 8.83 -0.75
C PRO A 145 0.36 7.84 -1.78
N ILE A 146 1.66 7.89 -2.08
CA ILE A 146 2.34 6.97 -3.01
C ILE A 146 2.47 5.58 -2.37
N GLY A 147 2.93 5.50 -1.12
CA GLY A 147 3.00 4.24 -0.38
C GLY A 147 1.63 3.56 -0.23
N THR A 148 0.59 4.36 0.05
CA THR A 148 -0.79 3.86 0.12
C THR A 148 -1.28 3.36 -1.25
N TYR A 149 -0.93 4.05 -2.34
CA TYR A 149 -1.22 3.60 -3.70
C TYR A 149 -0.53 2.26 -4.02
N ASN A 150 0.77 2.14 -3.73
CA ASN A 150 1.56 0.93 -3.97
C ASN A 150 1.03 -0.27 -3.16
N LEU A 151 0.58 -0.02 -1.92
CA LEU A 151 -0.10 -1.03 -1.09
C LEU A 151 -1.37 -1.53 -1.79
N CYS A 152 -2.25 -0.62 -2.21
CA CYS A 152 -3.49 -1.00 -2.90
C CYS A 152 -3.20 -1.73 -4.23
N CYS A 153 -2.18 -1.32 -4.98
CA CYS A 153 -1.73 -2.04 -6.17
C CYS A 153 -1.26 -3.47 -5.83
N SER A 154 -0.56 -3.64 -4.72
CA SER A 154 -0.14 -4.97 -4.23
C SER A 154 -1.35 -5.82 -3.84
N MET A 155 -2.33 -5.24 -3.13
CA MET A 155 -3.59 -5.89 -2.78
C MET A 155 -4.37 -6.36 -4.02
N ASN A 156 -4.33 -5.58 -5.10
CA ASN A 156 -4.97 -5.93 -6.37
C ASN A 156 -4.33 -7.11 -7.11
N ASN A 157 -3.13 -7.52 -6.69
CA ASN A 157 -2.36 -8.62 -7.27
C ASN A 157 -2.14 -9.79 -6.28
N MET A 158 -2.80 -9.77 -5.12
CA MET A 158 -2.70 -10.85 -4.15
C MET A 158 -3.36 -12.14 -4.64
N THR A 159 -2.79 -13.28 -4.22
CA THR A 159 -3.47 -14.57 -4.36
C THR A 159 -4.71 -14.64 -3.47
N LEU A 160 -5.64 -15.54 -3.77
CA LEU A 160 -6.89 -15.70 -3.02
C LEU A 160 -6.67 -15.99 -1.51
N ASN A 161 -5.67 -16.81 -1.17
CA ASN A 161 -5.36 -17.15 0.23
C ASN A 161 -4.84 -15.94 1.01
N GLN A 162 -3.89 -15.21 0.43
CA GLN A 162 -3.35 -13.98 1.02
C GLN A 162 -4.45 -12.93 1.21
N ARG A 163 -5.32 -12.83 0.21
CA ARG A 163 -6.43 -11.90 0.17
C ARG A 163 -7.42 -12.17 1.30
N ILE A 164 -7.84 -13.41 1.51
CA ILE A 164 -8.70 -13.79 2.64
C ILE A 164 -8.06 -13.42 3.99
N LYS A 165 -6.74 -13.60 4.12
CA LYS A 165 -6.02 -13.33 5.38
C LYS A 165 -5.86 -11.83 5.67
N TYR A 166 -5.54 -11.02 4.66
CA TYR A 166 -5.03 -9.66 4.88
C TYR A 166 -5.94 -8.53 4.41
N VAL A 167 -6.83 -8.76 3.44
CA VAL A 167 -7.58 -7.64 2.80
C VAL A 167 -8.47 -6.89 3.77
N GLN A 168 -9.17 -7.60 4.66
CA GLN A 168 -10.00 -6.97 5.69
C GLN A 168 -9.14 -6.03 6.56
N ILE A 169 -7.98 -6.50 7.01
CA ILE A 169 -7.10 -5.75 7.90
C ILE A 169 -6.61 -4.47 7.19
N PHE A 170 -6.04 -4.60 5.99
CA PHE A 170 -5.52 -3.45 5.26
C PHE A 170 -6.59 -2.44 4.86
N TYR A 171 -7.76 -2.90 4.36
CA TYR A 171 -8.83 -1.94 4.02
C TYR A 171 -9.39 -1.25 5.25
N THR A 172 -9.66 -1.98 6.34
CA THR A 172 -10.34 -1.42 7.51
C THR A 172 -9.43 -0.54 8.36
N HIS A 173 -8.15 -0.92 8.52
CA HIS A 173 -7.25 -0.26 9.47
C HIS A 173 -6.22 0.66 8.82
N LEU A 174 -6.11 0.68 7.49
CA LEU A 174 -5.16 1.54 6.79
C LEU A 174 -5.83 2.37 5.70
N VAL A 175 -6.42 1.72 4.69
CA VAL A 175 -6.96 2.43 3.53
C VAL A 175 -8.19 3.26 3.91
N LEU A 176 -9.12 2.72 4.70
CA LEU A 176 -10.33 3.41 5.12
C LEU A 176 -10.02 4.67 5.96
N PRO A 177 -9.18 4.62 7.02
CA PRO A 177 -8.75 5.82 7.73
C PRO A 177 -8.12 6.87 6.82
N LYS A 178 -7.27 6.43 5.86
CA LYS A 178 -6.67 7.34 4.87
C LYS A 178 -7.73 8.02 4.02
N ILE A 179 -8.75 7.31 3.54
CA ILE A 179 -9.85 7.91 2.76
C ILE A 179 -10.62 8.94 3.60
N ILE A 180 -10.92 8.61 4.86
CA ILE A 180 -11.69 9.48 5.75
C ILE A 180 -10.92 10.77 6.06
N ALA A 181 -9.59 10.69 6.18
CA ALA A 181 -8.72 11.83 6.49
C ALA A 181 -8.36 12.69 5.27
N LEU A 182 -8.85 12.38 4.06
CA LEU A 182 -8.53 13.16 2.86
C LEU A 182 -9.23 14.53 2.87
N GLU A 183 -8.44 15.60 2.92
CA GLU A 183 -8.94 16.96 2.75
C GLU A 183 -9.10 17.34 1.28
N GLU A 184 -8.30 16.73 0.39
CA GLU A 184 -8.28 17.02 -1.05
C GLU A 184 -8.42 15.73 -1.90
N PRO A 185 -8.96 15.85 -3.13
CA PRO A 185 -9.10 14.73 -4.05
C PRO A 185 -7.75 14.07 -4.40
N SER A 186 -7.62 12.78 -4.12
CA SER A 186 -6.42 12.00 -4.48
C SER A 186 -6.64 11.19 -5.76
N ARG A 187 -6.03 11.64 -6.87
CA ARG A 187 -6.09 10.92 -8.16
C ARG A 187 -5.49 9.51 -8.09
N LEU A 188 -4.43 9.33 -7.30
CA LEU A 188 -3.75 8.04 -7.14
C LEU A 188 -4.65 7.05 -6.40
N LEU A 189 -5.23 7.46 -5.26
CA LEU A 189 -6.12 6.58 -4.50
C LEU A 189 -7.41 6.29 -5.28
N LEU A 190 -7.96 7.29 -5.98
CA LEU A 190 -9.11 7.10 -6.85
C LEU A 190 -8.84 6.03 -7.92
N SER A 191 -7.71 6.13 -8.65
CA SER A 191 -7.43 5.20 -9.74
C SER A 191 -7.27 3.76 -9.27
N VAL A 192 -6.54 3.54 -8.17
CA VAL A 192 -6.33 2.18 -7.65
C VAL A 192 -7.58 1.61 -6.99
N LEU A 193 -8.42 2.42 -6.35
CA LEU A 193 -9.68 1.95 -5.77
C LEU A 193 -10.73 1.64 -6.85
N VAL A 194 -10.72 2.37 -7.97
CA VAL A 194 -11.52 2.03 -9.16
C VAL A 194 -11.09 0.66 -9.71
N GLU A 195 -9.79 0.42 -9.88
CA GLU A 195 -9.28 -0.89 -10.30
C GLU A 195 -9.66 -2.00 -9.29
N SER A 196 -9.54 -1.71 -8.00
CA SER A 196 -9.92 -2.62 -6.91
C SER A 196 -11.41 -2.96 -6.95
N THR A 197 -12.25 -1.98 -7.28
CA THR A 197 -13.71 -2.16 -7.42
C THR A 197 -14.05 -3.06 -8.59
N GLN A 198 -13.32 -2.95 -9.71
CA GLN A 198 -13.51 -3.82 -10.88
C GLN A 198 -13.09 -5.26 -10.60
N LYS A 199 -11.91 -5.45 -10.00
CA LYS A 199 -11.39 -6.80 -9.69
C LYS A 199 -12.17 -7.46 -8.56
N PHE A 200 -12.50 -6.71 -7.52
CA PHE A 200 -12.95 -7.24 -6.25
C PHE A 200 -14.10 -6.42 -5.62
N PRO A 201 -15.25 -6.34 -6.32
CA PRO A 201 -16.38 -5.49 -5.94
C PRO A 201 -16.94 -5.79 -4.55
N ASN A 202 -16.94 -7.07 -4.13
CA ASN A 202 -17.51 -7.46 -2.84
C ASN A 202 -16.71 -6.92 -1.65
N ASP A 203 -15.38 -6.91 -1.75
CA ASP A 203 -14.49 -6.46 -0.68
C ASP A 203 -14.54 -4.95 -0.55
N ILE A 204 -14.53 -4.22 -1.69
CA ILE A 204 -14.73 -2.77 -1.69
C ILE A 204 -16.11 -2.43 -1.12
N GLN A 205 -17.15 -3.16 -1.50
CA GLN A 205 -18.48 -2.95 -0.94
C GLN A 205 -18.49 -3.11 0.59
N GLN A 206 -17.88 -4.19 1.11
CA GLN A 206 -17.93 -4.55 2.52
C GLN A 206 -17.01 -3.69 3.41
N PHE A 207 -15.78 -3.45 2.97
CA PHE A 207 -14.75 -2.84 3.82
C PHE A 207 -14.52 -1.34 3.54
N ILE A 208 -15.01 -0.82 2.41
CA ILE A 208 -14.87 0.60 2.06
C ILE A 208 -16.24 1.28 1.95
N PHE A 209 -17.08 0.87 0.99
CA PHE A 209 -18.35 1.55 0.72
C PHE A 209 -19.27 1.59 1.94
N ILE A 210 -19.61 0.43 2.54
CA ILE A 210 -20.53 0.38 3.69
C ILE A 210 -20.02 1.19 4.89
N PRO A 211 -18.74 1.06 5.33
CA PRO A 211 -18.21 1.87 6.42
C PRO A 211 -18.25 3.38 6.17
N LEU A 212 -18.06 3.83 4.93
CA LEU A 212 -18.09 5.26 4.58
C LEU A 212 -19.49 5.90 4.69
N LEU A 213 -20.57 5.13 4.61
CA LEU A 213 -21.96 5.64 4.52
C LEU A 213 -22.42 6.48 5.72
N ASN A 214 -21.77 6.37 6.87
CA ASN A 214 -22.15 7.11 8.08
C ASN A 214 -21.06 8.08 8.55
N VAL A 215 -19.98 8.21 7.80
CA VAL A 215 -18.87 9.12 8.13
C VAL A 215 -19.15 10.50 7.52
N ASP A 216 -18.58 11.54 8.13
CA ASP A 216 -18.56 12.89 7.55
C ASP A 216 -17.35 13.01 6.63
N LEU A 217 -17.57 12.83 5.33
CA LEU A 217 -16.54 12.96 4.32
C LEU A 217 -16.38 14.41 3.87
N THR A 218 -15.15 14.88 3.89
CA THR A 218 -14.71 16.14 3.28
C THR A 218 -14.62 16.04 1.77
N ASP A 219 -14.04 14.95 1.25
CA ASP A 219 -13.94 14.64 -0.18
C ASP A 219 -14.85 13.47 -0.58
N THR A 220 -15.70 13.66 -1.59
CA THR A 220 -16.61 12.61 -2.09
C THR A 220 -16.09 11.92 -3.35
N THR A 221 -14.95 12.32 -3.91
CA THR A 221 -14.53 11.87 -5.23
C THR A 221 -14.26 10.36 -5.28
N ILE A 222 -13.72 9.80 -4.20
CA ILE A 222 -13.45 8.36 -4.10
C ILE A 222 -14.75 7.56 -4.06
N ILE A 223 -15.72 7.93 -3.23
CA ILE A 223 -17.00 7.21 -3.15
C ILE A 223 -17.80 7.34 -4.43
N ASP A 224 -17.81 8.52 -5.05
CA ASP A 224 -18.43 8.72 -6.37
C ASP A 224 -17.76 7.84 -7.43
N GLY A 225 -16.41 7.78 -7.43
CA GLY A 225 -15.63 6.92 -8.32
C GLY A 225 -15.92 5.43 -8.15
N ILE A 226 -15.96 4.96 -6.90
CA ILE A 226 -16.33 3.57 -6.56
C ILE A 226 -17.73 3.27 -7.10
N VAL A 227 -18.74 4.07 -6.75
CA VAL A 227 -20.14 3.84 -7.16
C VAL A 227 -20.31 3.85 -8.67
N ASN A 228 -19.65 4.78 -9.37
CA ASN A 228 -19.70 4.86 -10.84
C ASN A 228 -19.06 3.64 -11.52
N THR A 229 -18.09 3.00 -10.86
CA THR A 229 -17.36 1.83 -11.38
C THR A 229 -18.17 0.54 -11.27
N PHE A 230 -19.09 0.44 -10.30
CA PHE A 230 -19.95 -0.74 -10.21
C PHE A 230 -20.85 -0.89 -11.45
N GLU A 231 -20.88 -2.12 -11.96
CA GLU A 231 -21.76 -2.54 -13.04
C GLU A 231 -23.23 -2.23 -12.70
N PRO A 232 -24.07 -1.87 -13.68
CA PRO A 232 -25.47 -1.50 -13.45
C PRO A 232 -26.26 -2.52 -12.63
N GLU A 233 -26.01 -3.82 -12.85
CA GLU A 233 -26.65 -4.93 -12.14
C GLU A 233 -26.34 -4.93 -10.64
N ARG A 234 -25.12 -4.55 -10.26
CA ARG A 234 -24.68 -4.49 -8.86
C ARG A 234 -25.13 -3.23 -8.14
N ARG A 235 -25.55 -2.18 -8.86
CA ARG A 235 -26.05 -0.93 -8.24
C ARG A 235 -27.29 -1.15 -7.40
N ILE A 236 -28.14 -2.12 -7.76
CA ILE A 236 -29.31 -2.51 -6.95
C ILE A 236 -28.86 -3.04 -5.58
N ILE A 237 -27.78 -3.83 -5.54
CA ILE A 237 -27.19 -4.33 -4.29
C ILE A 237 -26.65 -3.16 -3.46
N LEU A 238 -25.99 -2.19 -4.09
CA LEU A 238 -25.50 -0.98 -3.40
C LEU A 238 -26.65 -0.15 -2.82
N ILE A 239 -27.76 0.01 -3.54
CA ILE A 239 -28.97 0.68 -3.04
C ILE A 239 -29.51 -0.06 -1.81
N ALA A 240 -29.65 -1.38 -1.89
CA ALA A 240 -30.14 -2.18 -0.78
C ALA A 240 -29.22 -2.06 0.46
N LYS A 241 -27.90 -2.04 0.26
CA LYS A 241 -26.92 -1.81 1.34
C LYS A 241 -27.02 -0.40 1.88
N TYR A 242 -27.10 0.62 1.02
CA TYR A 242 -27.28 2.01 1.44
C TYR A 242 -28.50 2.13 2.37
N LEU A 243 -29.66 1.64 1.95
CA LEU A 243 -30.89 1.68 2.75
C LEU A 243 -30.84 0.87 4.05
N SER A 244 -29.97 -0.14 4.13
CA SER A 244 -29.86 -1.00 5.32
C SER A 244 -28.89 -0.46 6.36
N TYR A 245 -27.89 0.32 5.95
CA TYR A 245 -26.78 0.75 6.81
C TYR A 245 -26.75 2.25 7.10
N VAL A 246 -27.38 3.09 6.28
CA VAL A 246 -27.40 4.53 6.48
C VAL A 246 -28.30 4.89 7.64
N LYS A 247 -27.76 5.65 8.59
CA LYS A 247 -28.51 6.19 9.74
C LYS A 247 -29.22 7.49 9.38
N GLU A 248 -28.60 8.33 8.55
CA GLU A 248 -29.13 9.63 8.14
C GLU A 248 -28.70 9.99 6.72
N LEU A 249 -29.62 10.52 5.92
CA LEU A 249 -29.32 11.08 4.60
C LEU A 249 -28.63 12.45 4.76
N LYS A 250 -27.34 12.51 4.41
CA LYS A 250 -26.52 13.73 4.37
C LYS A 250 -26.46 14.32 2.96
N SER A 251 -26.12 15.61 2.86
CA SER A 251 -26.04 16.31 1.55
C SER A 251 -25.06 15.64 0.59
N TRP A 252 -23.92 15.17 1.09
CA TRP A 252 -22.90 14.51 0.27
C TRP A 252 -23.38 13.15 -0.30
N HIS A 253 -24.37 12.50 0.31
CA HIS A 253 -24.95 11.28 -0.26
C HIS A 253 -25.67 11.53 -1.60
N LEU A 254 -26.17 12.75 -1.81
CA LEU A 254 -26.97 13.09 -2.99
C LEU A 254 -26.17 12.92 -4.30
N SER A 255 -24.84 13.05 -4.27
CA SER A 255 -23.98 12.90 -5.46
C SER A 255 -24.03 11.47 -6.01
N PHE A 256 -23.66 10.49 -5.19
CA PHE A 256 -23.59 9.10 -5.61
C PHE A 256 -24.97 8.44 -5.65
N LEU A 257 -25.92 8.88 -4.82
CA LEU A 257 -27.30 8.38 -4.89
C LEU A 257 -27.94 8.73 -6.23
N HIS A 258 -27.65 9.90 -6.80
CA HIS A 258 -28.14 10.23 -8.13
C HIS A 258 -27.65 9.21 -9.16
N THR A 259 -26.42 8.70 -9.07
CA THR A 259 -25.93 7.62 -9.94
C THR A 259 -26.70 6.32 -9.69
N LEU A 260 -26.88 5.93 -8.43
CA LEU A 260 -27.54 4.67 -8.08
C LEU A 260 -29.00 4.62 -8.53
N ILE A 261 -29.74 5.69 -8.27
CA ILE A 261 -31.19 5.77 -8.42
C ILE A 261 -31.63 5.88 -9.90
N THR A 262 -30.70 6.08 -10.82
CA THR A 262 -31.00 5.99 -12.27
C THR A 262 -31.31 4.56 -12.74
N THR A 263 -30.92 3.54 -11.97
CA THR A 263 -31.25 2.14 -12.23
C THR A 263 -32.70 1.84 -11.82
N THR A 264 -33.43 1.08 -12.63
CA THR A 264 -34.78 0.63 -12.30
C THR A 264 -34.78 -0.28 -11.08
N THR A 265 -35.58 0.06 -10.07
CA THR A 265 -35.67 -0.65 -8.78
C THR A 265 -37.00 -1.38 -8.66
N ASP A 266 -37.04 -2.40 -7.79
CA ASP A 266 -38.27 -3.13 -7.49
C ASP A 266 -39.18 -2.32 -6.54
N ILE A 267 -40.41 -2.79 -6.36
CA ILE A 267 -41.42 -2.08 -5.55
C ILE A 267 -40.95 -1.94 -4.11
N THR A 268 -40.29 -2.96 -3.54
CA THR A 268 -39.90 -2.96 -2.13
C THR A 268 -38.75 -1.99 -1.83
N LEU A 269 -37.76 -1.86 -2.73
CA LEU A 269 -36.71 -0.85 -2.59
C LEU A 269 -37.26 0.55 -2.84
N ASN A 270 -38.23 0.71 -3.75
CA ASN A 270 -38.90 1.99 -3.98
C ASN A 270 -39.60 2.51 -2.72
N ASP A 271 -40.32 1.65 -1.99
CA ASP A 271 -40.97 2.04 -0.73
C ASP A 271 -39.96 2.63 0.26
N LYS A 272 -38.85 1.92 0.49
CA LYS A 272 -37.79 2.36 1.41
C LYS A 272 -37.09 3.64 0.94
N LEU A 273 -36.84 3.78 -0.37
CA LEU A 273 -36.25 5.00 -0.94
C LEU A 273 -37.19 6.18 -0.78
N ILE A 274 -38.47 6.03 -1.11
CA ILE A 274 -39.47 7.09 -1.00
C ILE A 274 -39.61 7.53 0.45
N GLN A 275 -39.65 6.57 1.38
CA GLN A 275 -39.71 6.87 2.81
C GLN A 275 -38.47 7.67 3.27
N LEU A 276 -37.26 7.25 2.90
CA LEU A 276 -36.05 8.00 3.24
C LEU A 276 -36.07 9.43 2.65
N LEU A 277 -36.56 9.58 1.42
CA LEU A 277 -36.66 10.89 0.76
C LEU A 277 -37.73 11.77 1.38
N SER A 278 -38.86 11.20 1.83
CA SER A 278 -39.95 11.95 2.46
C SER A 278 -39.55 12.46 3.84
N GLU A 279 -38.89 11.63 4.66
CA GLU A 279 -38.39 11.98 6.00
C GLU A 279 -37.46 13.20 5.97
N LYS A 280 -36.72 13.38 4.87
CA LYS A 280 -35.74 14.46 4.70
C LYS A 280 -36.14 15.53 3.68
N ALA A 281 -37.36 15.48 3.15
CA ALA A 281 -37.82 16.41 2.12
C ALA A 281 -37.86 17.86 2.59
N VAL A 282 -38.18 18.09 3.87
CA VAL A 282 -38.23 19.43 4.47
C VAL A 282 -36.81 20.01 4.60
N ASP A 283 -35.88 19.21 5.11
CA ASP A 283 -34.47 19.59 5.31
C ASP A 283 -33.81 20.01 3.97
N PHE A 284 -34.10 19.26 2.91
CA PHE A 284 -33.54 19.50 1.56
C PHE A 284 -34.47 20.28 0.62
N ALA A 285 -35.51 20.95 1.12
CA ALA A 285 -36.54 21.57 0.28
C ALA A 285 -35.98 22.59 -0.74
N LYS A 286 -34.89 23.29 -0.39
CA LYS A 286 -34.21 24.29 -1.24
C LYS A 286 -33.01 23.73 -2.01
N ASP A 287 -32.64 22.48 -1.77
CA ASP A 287 -31.47 21.85 -2.38
C ASP A 287 -31.77 21.40 -3.82
N LYS A 288 -31.02 21.96 -4.77
CA LYS A 288 -31.15 21.65 -6.20
C LYS A 288 -30.76 20.21 -6.53
N SER A 289 -29.74 19.66 -5.87
CA SER A 289 -29.28 18.29 -6.05
C SER A 289 -30.33 17.30 -5.58
N PHE A 290 -30.98 17.58 -4.45
CA PHE A 290 -32.10 16.78 -3.96
C PHE A 290 -33.28 16.80 -4.95
N GLY A 291 -33.69 18.00 -5.40
CA GLY A 291 -34.76 18.12 -6.39
C GLY A 291 -34.44 17.40 -7.71
N LYS A 292 -33.19 17.46 -8.17
CA LYS A 292 -32.75 16.73 -9.36
C LYS A 292 -32.82 15.22 -9.14
N LEU A 293 -32.37 14.72 -7.98
CA LEU A 293 -32.38 13.31 -7.62
C LEU A 293 -33.81 12.74 -7.60
N VAL A 294 -34.74 13.41 -6.91
CA VAL A 294 -36.15 12.98 -6.85
C VAL A 294 -36.78 12.96 -8.24
N LEU A 295 -36.49 13.97 -9.08
CA LEU A 295 -37.00 14.00 -10.46
C LEU A 295 -36.44 12.85 -11.29
N SER A 296 -35.14 12.55 -11.19
CA SER A 296 -34.50 11.43 -11.86
C SER A 296 -35.11 10.10 -11.42
N PHE A 297 -35.36 9.92 -10.11
CA PHE A 297 -36.01 8.74 -9.56
C PHE A 297 -37.39 8.47 -10.17
N ILE A 298 -38.25 9.50 -10.19
CA ILE A 298 -39.60 9.43 -10.76
C ILE A 298 -39.55 9.11 -12.26
N LYS A 299 -38.53 9.59 -12.99
CA LYS A 299 -38.38 9.29 -14.41
C LYS A 299 -37.93 7.86 -14.67
N SER A 300 -37.01 7.35 -13.86
CA SER A 300 -36.47 5.99 -14.00
C SER A 300 -37.47 4.93 -13.56
N ASN A 301 -38.36 5.24 -12.62
CA ASN A 301 -39.37 4.32 -12.10
C ASN A 301 -40.78 4.80 -12.43
N ILE A 302 -41.49 4.09 -13.31
CA ILE A 302 -42.79 4.54 -13.84
C ILE A 302 -43.98 3.83 -13.16
N LYS A 303 -43.71 2.73 -12.46
CA LYS A 303 -44.73 1.89 -11.82
C LYS A 303 -44.74 2.12 -10.30
N PHE A 304 -45.47 3.15 -9.88
CA PHE A 304 -45.71 3.43 -8.46
C PHE A 304 -47.10 2.99 -8.03
N SER A 305 -47.23 2.47 -6.81
CA SER A 305 -48.53 2.32 -6.13
C SER A 305 -49.15 3.69 -5.84
N ASN A 306 -50.44 3.73 -5.52
CA ASN A 306 -51.10 5.00 -5.18
C ASN A 306 -50.48 5.65 -3.93
N GLU A 307 -50.16 4.85 -2.91
CA GLU A 307 -49.49 5.33 -1.68
C GLU A 307 -48.11 5.94 -1.99
N GLN A 308 -47.32 5.27 -2.83
CA GLN A 308 -46.02 5.79 -3.29
C GLN A 308 -46.17 7.11 -4.05
N LYS A 309 -47.19 7.23 -4.92
CA LYS A 309 -47.49 8.46 -5.65
C LYS A 309 -47.85 9.61 -4.71
N GLU A 310 -48.64 9.35 -3.67
CA GLU A 310 -49.03 10.36 -2.67
C GLU A 310 -47.79 10.90 -1.92
N LEU A 311 -46.91 10.02 -1.43
CA LEU A 311 -45.67 10.44 -0.77
C LEU A 311 -44.76 11.25 -1.72
N LEU A 312 -44.61 10.81 -2.97
CA LEU A 312 -43.85 11.56 -3.98
C LEU A 312 -44.51 12.92 -4.30
N TRP A 313 -45.84 13.00 -4.24
CA TRP A 313 -46.59 14.24 -4.42
C TRP A 313 -46.32 15.22 -3.27
N GLU A 314 -46.27 14.75 -2.04
CA GLU A 314 -45.90 15.53 -0.86
C GLU A 314 -44.48 16.08 -0.97
N ILE A 315 -43.51 15.23 -1.32
CA ILE A 315 -42.12 15.65 -1.56
C ILE A 315 -42.07 16.75 -2.63
N ALA A 316 -42.79 16.58 -3.74
CA ALA A 316 -42.85 17.57 -4.81
C ALA A 316 -43.50 18.90 -4.35
N ASN A 317 -44.49 18.86 -3.46
CA ASN A 317 -45.13 20.05 -2.90
C ASN A 317 -44.20 20.84 -1.98
N ILE A 318 -43.42 20.14 -1.16
CA ILE A 318 -42.44 20.71 -0.23
C ILE A 318 -41.26 21.33 -0.99
N ASN A 319 -40.86 20.73 -2.10
CA ASN A 319 -39.72 21.18 -2.91
C ASN A 319 -39.88 22.65 -3.38
N GLN A 320 -38.91 23.51 -3.09
CA GLN A 320 -38.92 24.94 -3.42
C GLN A 320 -38.06 25.28 -4.64
N THR A 321 -37.53 24.27 -5.33
CA THR A 321 -36.66 24.43 -6.49
C THR A 321 -37.44 24.44 -7.81
N LEU A 322 -36.73 24.71 -8.92
CA LEU A 322 -37.28 24.66 -10.27
C LEU A 322 -37.82 23.28 -10.69
N TYR A 323 -37.51 22.22 -9.94
CA TYR A 323 -37.93 20.85 -10.26
C TYR A 323 -39.33 20.49 -9.76
N LYS A 324 -39.97 21.31 -8.91
CA LYS A 324 -41.33 21.07 -8.40
C LYS A 324 -42.35 20.83 -9.50
N LYS A 325 -42.47 21.75 -10.45
CA LYS A 325 -43.44 21.64 -11.56
C LYS A 325 -43.18 20.40 -12.43
N PRO A 326 -41.94 20.10 -12.88
CA PRO A 326 -41.63 18.85 -13.56
C PRO A 326 -42.07 17.58 -12.82
N MET A 327 -41.81 17.48 -11.51
CA MET A 327 -42.22 16.31 -10.72
C MET A 327 -43.74 16.14 -10.71
N GLN A 328 -44.46 17.21 -10.39
CA GLN A 328 -45.93 17.21 -10.33
C GLN A 328 -46.57 16.85 -11.68
N ASN A 329 -45.99 17.33 -12.79
CA ASN A 329 -46.52 17.02 -14.12
C ASN A 329 -46.39 15.53 -14.45
N ILE A 330 -45.24 14.92 -14.13
CA ILE A 330 -45.01 13.49 -14.37
C ILE A 330 -45.95 12.65 -13.49
N LEU A 331 -46.02 12.95 -12.20
CA LEU A 331 -46.87 12.22 -11.26
C LEU A 331 -48.37 12.34 -11.59
N LYS A 332 -48.82 13.46 -12.18
CA LYS A 332 -50.21 13.62 -12.70
C LYS A 332 -50.52 12.77 -13.92
N SER A 333 -49.51 12.52 -14.75
CA SER A 333 -49.65 11.76 -16.00
C SER A 333 -49.56 10.24 -15.80
N MET A 334 -49.08 9.80 -14.63
CA MET A 334 -48.98 8.39 -14.22
C MET A 334 -50.25 7.93 -13.53
#